data_AF-A0A9N9YLI9-F1
#
_entry.id   AF-A0A9N9YLI9-F1
#
_cell.length_a   1.000
_cell.length_b   1.000
_cell.length_c   1.000
_cell.angle_alpha   90.00
_cell.angle_beta   90.00
_cell.angle_gamma   90.00
#
_symmetry.space_group_name_H-M   'P 1'
#
loop_
_entity.id
_entity.type
_entity.pdbx_description
1 polymer ?
#
loop_
_entity_poly.entity_id
_entity_poly.type
_entity_poly.pdbx_seq_one_letter_code
_entity_poly.pdbx_strand_id
1 'polypeptide(L)'
;FRWVSCQFDTLEQCLDPPSVRRELQNLPKTLDATYAQILRRIHPHQLSMAKRLLQFLTYSERPLKLEEAVDLIVVDPSSQPAFTPENRMPIPEEIIQYCSSLVVLAQKSVQSYQFNTDTVEQVTEIQLAHFSVKEYLLSDRLEPNVAKELDRISAKASIVNVCLSYLLTIYQLRSPQETRKQYYLAEFSARYWMEHAKDVESSYKAIIQSGGLYGNALQAASVEGHLEIA
;
A
#
# COMPACT_ATOMS: atom_id res chain seq x y z
N PHE A 1 12.68 0.52 21.65
CA PHE A 1 11.85 1.47 22.42
C PHE A 1 10.92 2.29 21.52
N ARG A 2 9.97 1.66 20.81
CA ARG A 2 9.05 2.38 19.89
C ARG A 2 7.71 2.76 20.52
N TRP A 3 7.29 2.04 21.56
CA TRP A 3 6.06 2.37 22.29
C TRP A 3 6.07 3.83 22.76
N VAL A 4 7.21 4.31 23.26
CA VAL A 4 7.40 5.70 23.68
C VAL A 4 7.21 6.69 22.52
N SER A 5 7.79 6.42 21.34
CA SER A 5 7.65 7.28 20.15
C SER A 5 6.18 7.42 19.69
N CYS A 6 5.41 6.34 19.70
CA CYS A 6 4.00 6.37 19.30
C CYS A 6 3.13 7.18 20.30
N GLN A 7 3.53 7.22 21.57
CA GLN A 7 2.85 8.03 22.58
C GLN A 7 3.17 9.52 22.41
N PHE A 8 4.34 9.87 21.86
CA PHE A 8 4.69 11.26 21.58
C PHE A 8 3.79 11.90 20.50
N ASP A 9 3.36 11.14 19.48
CA ASP A 9 2.38 11.64 18.49
C ASP A 9 1.08 12.11 19.15
N THR A 10 0.73 11.51 20.29
CA THR A 10 -0.47 11.88 21.05
C THR A 10 -0.29 13.16 21.85
N LEU A 11 0.92 13.39 22.33
CA LEU A 11 1.26 14.56 23.13
C LEU A 11 1.60 15.78 22.27
N GLU A 12 2.06 15.57 21.04
CA GLU A 12 2.44 16.63 20.09
C GLU A 12 1.27 17.59 19.79
N GLN A 13 0.03 17.11 19.87
CA GLN A 13 -1.18 17.91 19.62
C GLN A 13 -1.65 18.71 20.86
N CYS A 14 -1.03 18.52 22.03
CA CYS A 14 -1.42 19.22 23.25
C CYS A 14 -0.76 20.60 23.34
N LEU A 15 -1.56 21.67 23.37
CA LEU A 15 -1.06 23.05 23.43
C LEU A 15 -0.91 23.59 24.87
N ASP A 16 -1.54 22.96 25.86
CA ASP A 16 -1.55 23.41 27.25
C ASP A 16 -1.23 22.27 28.25
N PRO A 17 -0.62 22.59 29.41
CA PRO A 17 -0.27 21.58 30.41
C PRO A 17 -1.45 20.73 30.94
N PRO A 18 -2.66 21.28 31.16
CA PRO A 18 -3.84 20.45 31.46
C PRO A 18 -4.16 19.40 30.39
N SER A 19 -4.09 19.75 29.10
CA SER A 19 -4.30 18.80 28.00
C SER A 19 -3.25 17.69 27.98
N VAL A 20 -1.97 18.04 28.18
CA VAL A 20 -0.88 17.04 28.31
C VAL A 20 -1.18 16.07 29.46
N ARG A 21 -1.57 16.56 30.65
CA ARG A 21 -1.87 15.70 31.81
C ARG A 21 -3.05 14.76 31.53
N ARG A 22 -4.06 15.23 30.81
CA ARG A 22 -5.23 14.43 30.43
C ARG A 22 -4.85 13.32 29.44
N GLU A 23 -4.08 13.64 28.41
CA GLU A 23 -3.61 12.64 27.45
C GLU A 23 -2.67 11.62 28.11
N LEU A 24 -1.79 12.06 29.02
CA LEU A 24 -0.95 11.17 29.83
C LEU A 24 -1.76 10.18 30.69
N GLN A 25 -2.95 10.56 31.16
CA GLN A 25 -3.85 9.67 31.91
C GLN A 25 -4.58 8.68 30.99
N ASN A 26 -4.77 9.04 29.72
CA ASN A 26 -5.52 8.27 28.73
C ASN A 26 -4.63 7.48 27.75
N LEU A 27 -3.33 7.37 28.03
CA LEU A 27 -2.42 6.67 27.11
C LEU A 27 -2.87 5.22 26.89
N PRO A 28 -2.85 4.74 25.64
CA PRO A 28 -3.17 3.37 25.33
C PRO A 28 -2.23 2.41 26.07
N LYS A 29 -2.84 1.44 26.78
CA LYS A 29 -2.14 0.48 27.65
C LYS A 29 -1.42 -0.64 26.88
N THR A 30 -1.68 -0.76 25.58
CA THR A 30 -1.11 -1.79 24.70
C THR A 30 -0.64 -1.18 23.39
N LEU A 31 0.28 -1.87 22.70
CA LEU A 31 0.72 -1.49 21.35
C LEU A 31 -0.46 -1.47 20.37
N ASP A 32 -1.33 -2.49 20.42
CA ASP A 32 -2.52 -2.55 19.56
C ASP A 32 -3.45 -1.36 19.76
N ALA A 33 -3.72 -0.98 21.02
CA ALA A 33 -4.53 0.20 21.32
C ALA A 33 -3.87 1.48 20.80
N THR A 34 -2.54 1.53 20.83
CA THR A 34 -1.76 2.65 20.28
C THR A 34 -1.91 2.72 18.76
N TYR A 35 -1.79 1.59 18.06
CA TYR A 35 -1.97 1.52 16.61
C TYR A 35 -3.40 1.86 16.18
N ALA A 36 -4.40 1.32 16.89
CA ALA A 36 -5.81 1.64 16.64
C ALA A 36 -6.08 3.15 16.79
N GLN A 37 -5.50 3.78 17.81
CA GLN A 37 -5.64 5.21 18.05
C GLN A 37 -4.97 6.05 16.94
N ILE A 38 -3.78 5.66 16.48
CA ILE A 38 -3.13 6.34 15.35
C ILE A 38 -4.00 6.26 14.10
N LEU A 39 -4.50 5.07 13.75
CA LEU A 39 -5.37 4.90 12.58
C LEU A 39 -6.65 5.72 12.66
N ARG A 40 -7.27 5.84 13.84
CA ARG A 40 -8.48 6.67 14.06
C ARG A 40 -8.25 8.16 13.89
N ARG A 41 -7.02 8.64 14.15
CA ARG A 41 -6.67 10.07 14.08
C ARG A 41 -6.33 10.53 12.66
N ILE A 42 -6.17 9.60 11.72
CA ILE A 42 -5.94 9.95 10.31
C ILE A 42 -7.13 10.76 9.80
N HIS A 43 -6.87 11.94 9.25
CA HIS A 43 -7.92 12.81 8.72
C HIS A 43 -8.72 12.09 7.62
N PRO A 44 -10.05 12.28 7.53
CA PRO A 44 -10.87 11.61 6.51
C PRO A 44 -10.39 11.81 5.07
N HIS A 45 -9.87 13.01 4.74
CA HIS A 45 -9.30 13.33 3.42
C HIS A 45 -8.01 12.57 3.11
N GLN A 46 -7.29 12.11 4.13
CA GLN A 46 -6.02 11.40 4.03
C GLN A 46 -6.19 9.88 4.15
N LEU A 47 -7.35 9.42 4.62
CA LEU A 47 -7.60 8.03 4.96
C LEU A 47 -7.43 7.08 3.77
N SER A 48 -7.87 7.47 2.58
CA SER A 48 -7.70 6.65 1.37
C SER A 48 -6.23 6.45 1.01
N MET A 49 -5.42 7.51 1.12
CA MET A 49 -3.98 7.48 0.84
C MET A 49 -3.25 6.63 1.88
N ALA A 50 -3.58 6.83 3.16
CA ALA A 50 -3.02 6.06 4.26
C ALA A 50 -3.33 4.56 4.13
N LYS A 51 -4.59 4.20 3.84
CA LYS A 51 -5.00 2.82 3.60
C LYS A 51 -4.22 2.20 2.44
N ARG A 52 -4.13 2.89 1.30
CA ARG A 52 -3.38 2.39 0.16
C ARG A 52 -1.90 2.18 0.47
N LEU A 53 -1.28 3.14 1.15
CA LEU A 53 0.11 3.01 1.59
C LEU A 53 0.28 1.80 2.51
N LEU A 54 -0.59 1.62 3.51
CA LEU A 54 -0.54 0.48 4.41
C LEU A 54 -0.80 -0.86 3.70
N GLN A 55 -1.69 -0.92 2.70
CA GLN A 55 -1.91 -2.11 1.88
C GLN A 55 -0.60 -2.54 1.21
N PHE A 56 0.08 -1.64 0.52
CA PHE A 56 1.33 -1.98 -0.14
C PHE A 56 2.45 -2.30 0.85
N LEU A 57 2.61 -1.51 1.92
CA LEU A 57 3.65 -1.79 2.92
C LEU A 57 3.44 -3.13 3.65
N THR A 58 2.20 -3.60 3.74
CA THR A 58 1.86 -4.88 4.38
C THR A 58 2.09 -6.06 3.43
N TYR A 59 1.67 -5.93 2.17
CA TYR A 59 1.55 -7.07 1.24
C TYR A 59 2.55 -7.08 0.08
N SER A 60 3.41 -6.06 -0.08
CA SER A 60 4.45 -6.07 -1.11
C SER A 60 5.58 -7.04 -0.77
N GLU A 61 6.18 -7.64 -1.80
CA GLU A 61 7.29 -8.60 -1.67
C GLU A 61 8.60 -7.95 -1.23
N ARG A 62 8.72 -6.63 -1.36
CA ARG A 62 9.86 -5.84 -0.86
C ARG A 62 9.40 -4.48 -0.32
N PRO A 63 10.23 -3.80 0.50
CA PRO A 63 10.07 -2.38 0.79
C PRO A 63 9.88 -1.54 -0.48
N LEU A 64 9.06 -0.49 -0.38
CA LEU A 64 8.89 0.48 -1.46
C LEU A 64 9.99 1.52 -1.37
N LYS A 65 10.49 1.96 -2.53
CA LYS A 65 11.28 3.19 -2.60
C LYS A 65 10.35 4.38 -2.30
N LEU A 66 10.90 5.46 -1.77
CA LEU A 66 10.13 6.65 -1.41
C LEU A 66 9.36 7.19 -2.62
N GLU A 67 10.02 7.28 -3.77
CA GLU A 67 9.46 7.80 -5.01
C GLU A 67 8.37 6.87 -5.59
N GLU A 68 8.52 5.56 -5.42
CA GLU A 68 7.47 4.58 -5.78
C GLU A 68 6.22 4.78 -4.93
N ALA A 69 6.38 5.03 -3.63
CA ALA A 69 5.27 5.26 -2.71
C ALA A 69 4.55 6.59 -3.00
N VAL A 70 5.29 7.64 -3.40
CA VAL A 70 4.71 8.90 -3.86
C VAL A 70 3.88 8.69 -5.12
N ASP A 71 4.37 7.93 -6.11
CA ASP A 71 3.58 7.64 -7.31
C ASP A 71 2.30 6.87 -6.98
N LEU A 72 2.41 5.88 -6.11
CA LEU A 72 1.32 5.03 -5.66
C LEU A 72 0.15 5.80 -5.04
N ILE A 73 0.42 6.83 -4.22
CA ILE A 73 -0.65 7.64 -3.63
C ILE A 73 -1.31 8.53 -4.68
N VAL A 74 -0.56 8.98 -5.70
CA VAL A 74 -1.08 9.84 -6.78
C VAL A 74 -1.99 9.07 -7.73
N VAL A 75 -1.79 7.77 -7.93
CA VAL A 75 -2.61 6.99 -8.87
C VAL A 75 -4.09 7.03 -8.48
N ASP A 76 -4.97 7.46 -9.37
CA ASP A 76 -6.41 7.28 -9.22
C ASP A 76 -6.92 6.40 -10.36
N PRO A 77 -7.17 5.09 -10.09
CA PRO A 77 -7.73 4.17 -11.07
C PRO A 77 -9.09 4.59 -11.67
N SER A 78 -9.79 5.53 -11.04
CA SER A 78 -11.09 6.03 -11.50
C SER A 78 -10.96 7.23 -12.45
N SER A 79 -9.75 7.75 -12.65
CA SER A 79 -9.48 8.94 -13.45
C SER A 79 -8.79 8.60 -14.77
N GLN A 80 -8.84 9.53 -15.73
CA GLN A 80 -8.16 9.41 -17.02
C GLN A 80 -7.46 10.73 -17.39
N PRO A 81 -6.12 10.77 -17.43
CA PRO A 81 -5.19 9.67 -17.13
C PRO A 81 -5.22 9.28 -15.64
N ALA A 82 -4.96 8.00 -15.34
CA ALA A 82 -5.00 7.49 -13.96
C ALA A 82 -3.81 7.96 -13.10
N PHE A 83 -2.77 8.49 -13.73
CA PHE A 83 -1.60 9.05 -13.06
C PHE A 83 -1.15 10.31 -13.78
N THR A 84 -0.74 11.31 -13.00
CA THR A 84 -0.25 12.61 -13.49
C THR A 84 0.95 13.01 -12.64
N PRO A 85 2.18 13.03 -13.19
CA PRO A 85 3.40 13.37 -12.45
C PRO A 85 3.34 14.71 -11.70
N GLU A 86 2.57 15.67 -12.22
CA GLU A 86 2.41 17.01 -11.65
C GLU A 86 1.60 17.01 -10.34
N ASN A 87 0.86 15.94 -10.05
CA ASN A 87 0.07 15.78 -8.83
C ASN A 87 0.89 15.20 -7.66
N ARG A 88 2.19 14.93 -7.86
CA ARG A 88 3.08 14.50 -6.78
C ARG A 88 3.17 15.55 -5.69
N MET A 89 3.30 15.07 -4.46
CA MET A 89 3.60 15.97 -3.34
C MET A 89 4.98 16.63 -3.53
N PRO A 90 5.12 17.92 -3.17
CA PRO A 90 6.36 18.66 -3.40
C PRO A 90 7.52 18.18 -2.51
N ILE A 91 7.21 17.64 -1.33
CA ILE A 91 8.18 17.11 -0.37
C ILE A 91 7.86 15.62 -0.16
N PRO A 92 8.54 14.70 -0.87
CA PRO A 92 8.29 13.26 -0.79
C PRO A 92 8.30 12.69 0.64
N GLU A 93 9.18 13.18 1.49
CA GLU A 93 9.36 12.72 2.86
C GLU A 93 8.12 12.94 3.74
N GLU A 94 7.24 13.90 3.37
CA GLU A 94 5.98 14.15 4.08
C GLU A 94 4.95 13.02 3.89
N ILE A 95 5.19 12.06 3.01
CA ILE A 95 4.33 10.87 2.85
C ILE A 95 4.14 10.12 4.18
N ILE A 96 5.10 10.19 5.10
CA ILE A 96 4.98 9.56 6.42
C ILE A 96 3.83 10.15 7.24
N GLN A 97 3.42 11.39 6.97
CA GLN A 97 2.33 12.05 7.70
C GLN A 97 0.98 11.34 7.49
N TYR A 98 0.79 10.63 6.38
CA TYR A 98 -0.43 9.83 6.15
C TYR A 98 -0.60 8.71 7.18
N CYS A 99 0.50 8.16 7.71
CA CYS A 99 0.49 7.01 8.60
C CYS A 99 1.21 7.26 9.93
N SER A 100 1.70 8.48 10.18
CA SER A 100 2.42 8.89 11.39
C SER A 100 3.50 7.87 11.79
N SER A 101 3.61 7.50 13.07
CA SER A 101 4.62 6.56 13.58
C SER A 101 4.44 5.10 13.16
N LEU A 102 3.41 4.75 12.36
CA LEU A 102 3.24 3.42 11.80
C LEU A 102 4.22 3.13 10.66
N VAL A 103 4.87 4.16 10.11
CA VAL A 103 5.83 4.05 9.00
C VAL A 103 7.11 4.81 9.32
N VAL A 104 8.19 4.45 8.64
CA VAL A 104 9.47 5.17 8.71
C VAL A 104 10.17 5.19 7.36
N LEU A 105 11.06 6.18 7.19
CA LEU A 105 12.02 6.22 6.10
C LEU A 105 13.33 5.58 6.53
N ALA A 106 13.87 4.69 5.71
CA ALA A 106 15.13 4.01 5.93
C ALA A 106 16.08 4.25 4.74
N GLN A 107 17.31 4.67 5.04
CA GLN A 107 18.36 4.82 4.04
C GLN A 107 19.02 3.46 3.77
N LYS A 108 19.17 3.10 2.50
CA LYS A 108 19.76 1.84 2.04
C LYS A 108 20.82 2.11 0.98
N SER A 109 22.02 1.60 1.24
CA SER A 109 23.07 1.50 0.23
C SER A 109 22.75 0.36 -0.74
N VAL A 110 22.54 0.66 -2.02
CA VAL A 110 22.32 -0.31 -3.08
C VAL A 110 23.50 -0.24 -4.06
N GLN A 111 24.06 -1.40 -4.40
CA GLN A 111 25.07 -1.46 -5.47
C GLN A 111 24.38 -1.23 -6.81
N SER A 112 24.84 -0.21 -7.53
CA SER A 112 24.35 0.18 -8.84
C SER A 112 25.43 -0.14 -9.88
N TYR A 113 25.08 -0.97 -10.85
CA TYR A 113 25.91 -1.28 -12.01
C TYR A 113 25.50 -0.38 -13.16
N GLN A 114 25.87 0.90 -13.09
CA GLN A 114 25.68 1.83 -14.20
C GLN A 114 27.02 2.01 -14.91
N PHE A 115 27.05 1.81 -16.23
CA PHE A 115 28.21 2.07 -17.10
C PHE A 115 29.54 1.40 -16.66
N ASN A 116 29.51 0.14 -16.21
CA ASN A 116 30.69 -0.63 -15.78
C ASN A 116 31.49 -0.02 -14.62
N THR A 117 30.89 0.86 -13.80
CA THR A 117 31.50 1.34 -12.56
C THR A 117 30.67 0.88 -11.36
N ASP A 118 31.35 0.33 -10.34
CA ASP A 118 30.73 0.02 -9.06
C ASP A 118 30.43 1.33 -8.34
N THR A 119 29.16 1.74 -8.35
CA THR A 119 28.69 2.91 -7.62
C THR A 119 27.74 2.47 -6.51
N VAL A 120 27.89 3.05 -5.33
CA VAL A 120 26.95 2.86 -4.23
C VAL A 120 25.92 3.97 -4.31
N GLU A 121 24.69 3.60 -4.64
CA GLU A 121 23.55 4.51 -4.64
C GLU A 121 22.88 4.46 -3.26
N GLN A 122 22.54 5.63 -2.70
CA GLN A 122 21.70 5.70 -1.51
C GLN A 122 20.25 5.79 -1.95
N VAL A 123 19.44 4.83 -1.53
CA VAL A 123 18.01 4.77 -1.79
C VAL A 123 17.26 4.94 -0.50
N THR A 124 16.26 5.82 -0.51
CA THR A 124 15.33 5.95 0.61
C THR A 124 14.17 4.98 0.40
N GLU A 125 13.94 4.10 1.36
CA GLU A 125 12.80 3.19 1.37
C GLU A 125 11.80 3.63 2.44
N ILE A 126 10.50 3.51 2.15
CA ILE A 126 9.45 3.59 3.16
C ILE A 126 9.07 2.18 3.59
N GLN A 127 8.98 1.99 4.90
CA GLN A 127 8.71 0.69 5.52
C GLN A 127 7.72 0.84 6.65
N LEU A 128 7.01 -0.26 6.96
CA LEU A 128 6.35 -0.35 8.26
C LEU A 128 7.38 -0.12 9.33
N ALA A 129 6.98 0.71 10.28
CA ALA A 129 7.79 1.09 11.39
C ALA A 129 8.42 -0.14 12.06
N HIS A 130 7.61 -1.10 12.50
CA HIS A 130 8.06 -2.27 13.25
C HIS A 130 7.30 -3.52 12.83
N PHE A 131 7.86 -4.71 13.11
CA PHE A 131 7.19 -5.99 12.80
C PHE A 131 5.82 -6.09 13.48
N SER A 132 5.68 -5.57 14.71
CA SER A 132 4.41 -5.58 15.45
C SER A 132 3.32 -4.71 14.80
N VAL A 133 3.69 -3.71 13.99
CA VAL A 133 2.72 -2.97 13.18
C VAL A 133 2.14 -3.90 12.11
N LYS A 134 3.00 -4.67 11.43
CA LYS A 134 2.55 -5.67 10.45
C LYS A 134 1.64 -6.73 11.09
N GLU A 135 2.02 -7.25 12.25
CA GLU A 135 1.20 -8.22 12.98
C GLU A 135 -0.17 -7.65 13.35
N TYR A 136 -0.24 -6.39 13.77
CA TYR A 136 -1.50 -5.72 14.07
C TYR A 136 -2.36 -5.53 12.80
N LEU A 137 -1.78 -5.07 11.69
CA LEU A 137 -2.50 -4.87 10.42
C LEU A 137 -3.02 -6.18 9.81
N LEU A 138 -2.38 -7.32 10.13
CA LEU A 138 -2.81 -8.66 9.72
C LEU A 138 -3.76 -9.34 10.71
N SER A 139 -4.05 -8.70 11.84
CA SER A 139 -4.92 -9.27 12.87
C SER A 139 -6.40 -8.95 12.65
N ASP A 140 -7.25 -9.64 13.41
CA ASP A 140 -8.69 -9.40 13.52
C ASP A 140 -9.06 -8.21 14.43
N ARG A 141 -8.05 -7.46 14.92
CA ARG A 141 -8.22 -6.38 15.90
C ARG A 141 -8.38 -4.98 15.29
N LEU A 142 -8.44 -4.90 13.96
CA LEU A 142 -8.71 -3.67 13.23
C LEU A 142 -10.19 -3.28 13.33
N GLU A 143 -10.48 -1.98 13.26
CA GLU A 143 -11.86 -1.52 13.14
C GLU A 143 -12.49 -2.03 11.83
N PRO A 144 -13.79 -2.39 11.80
CA PRO A 144 -14.38 -3.06 10.64
C PRO A 144 -14.22 -2.34 9.29
N ASN A 145 -14.31 -1.01 9.31
CA ASN A 145 -14.14 -0.14 8.13
C ASN A 145 -12.70 -0.12 7.59
N VAL A 146 -11.70 -0.36 8.46
CA VAL A 146 -10.29 -0.45 8.09
C VAL A 146 -9.93 -1.89 7.75
N ALA A 147 -10.41 -2.85 8.54
CA ALA A 147 -10.21 -4.28 8.37
C ALA A 147 -10.63 -4.76 6.99
N LYS A 148 -11.80 -4.34 6.50
CA LYS A 148 -12.29 -4.72 5.17
C LYS A 148 -11.40 -4.24 4.03
N GLU A 149 -10.70 -3.11 4.17
CA GLU A 149 -9.82 -2.62 3.10
C GLU A 149 -8.40 -3.17 3.23
N LEU A 150 -7.97 -3.54 4.44
CA LEU A 150 -6.67 -4.15 4.70
C LEU A 150 -6.68 -5.68 4.67
N ASP A 151 -7.85 -6.31 4.49
CA ASP A 151 -7.92 -7.75 4.29
C ASP A 151 -7.07 -8.16 3.08
N ARG A 152 -6.52 -9.38 3.15
CA ARG A 152 -5.52 -9.85 2.17
C ARG A 152 -6.00 -9.72 0.72
N ILE A 153 -7.27 -10.04 0.45
CA ILE A 153 -7.79 -10.07 -0.92
C ILE A 153 -8.07 -8.66 -1.39
N SER A 154 -8.73 -7.82 -0.58
CA SER A 154 -8.99 -6.42 -0.92
C SER A 154 -7.70 -5.63 -1.11
N ALA A 155 -6.72 -5.82 -0.23
CA ALA A 155 -5.42 -5.16 -0.33
C ALA A 155 -4.66 -5.59 -1.59
N LYS A 156 -4.59 -6.90 -1.89
CA LYS A 156 -3.93 -7.39 -3.12
C LYS A 156 -4.67 -6.95 -4.39
N ALA A 157 -6.00 -6.90 -4.38
CA ALA A 157 -6.79 -6.36 -5.49
C ALA A 157 -6.51 -4.86 -5.71
N SER A 158 -6.40 -4.09 -4.63
CA SER A 158 -5.98 -2.68 -4.68
C SER A 158 -4.58 -2.52 -5.31
N ILE A 159 -3.62 -3.34 -4.90
CA ILE A 159 -2.26 -3.35 -5.49
C ILE A 159 -2.31 -3.61 -6.99
N VAL A 160 -3.05 -4.64 -7.43
CA VAL A 160 -3.22 -4.96 -8.86
C VAL A 160 -3.82 -3.77 -9.60
N ASN A 161 -4.90 -3.19 -9.07
CA ASN A 161 -5.61 -2.10 -9.73
C ASN A 161 -4.73 -0.86 -9.92
N VAL A 162 -3.99 -0.47 -8.88
CA VAL A 162 -3.04 0.65 -8.93
C VAL A 162 -1.93 0.37 -9.94
N CYS A 163 -1.31 -0.81 -9.88
CA CYS A 163 -0.22 -1.18 -10.79
C CYS A 163 -0.68 -1.19 -12.26
N LEU A 164 -1.83 -1.78 -12.56
CA LEU A 164 -2.35 -1.83 -13.93
C LEU A 164 -2.75 -0.43 -14.43
N SER A 165 -3.43 0.36 -13.62
CA SER A 165 -3.83 1.73 -13.98
C SER A 165 -2.61 2.61 -14.30
N TYR A 166 -1.56 2.45 -13.51
CA TYR A 166 -0.29 3.14 -13.71
C TYR A 166 0.42 2.71 -15.01
N LEU A 167 0.55 1.39 -15.24
CA LEU A 167 1.16 0.85 -16.46
C LEU A 167 0.38 1.23 -17.74
N LEU A 168 -0.95 1.21 -17.67
CA LEU A 168 -1.81 1.62 -18.79
C LEU A 168 -1.64 3.09 -19.13
N THR A 169 -1.50 3.96 -18.11
CA THR A 169 -1.21 5.39 -18.32
C THR A 169 0.10 5.57 -19.07
N ILE A 170 1.17 4.88 -18.65
CA ILE A 170 2.47 4.93 -19.32
C ILE A 170 2.37 4.45 -20.76
N TYR A 171 1.69 3.33 -20.99
CA TYR A 171 1.55 2.74 -22.31
C TYR A 171 0.89 3.72 -23.31
N GLN A 172 -0.09 4.48 -22.86
CA GLN A 172 -0.80 5.46 -23.69
C GLN A 172 0.05 6.67 -24.09
N LEU A 173 1.10 7.00 -23.33
CA LEU A 173 1.95 8.18 -23.56
C LEU A 173 3.00 7.99 -24.68
N ARG A 174 3.16 6.78 -25.23
CA ARG A 174 3.98 6.48 -26.45
C ARG A 174 5.45 6.97 -26.45
N SER A 175 6.11 7.16 -25.30
CA SER A 175 7.54 7.51 -25.22
C SER A 175 8.31 6.65 -24.20
N PRO A 176 9.04 5.59 -24.63
CA PRO A 176 9.81 4.71 -23.74
C PRO A 176 11.04 5.37 -23.08
N GLN A 177 11.53 6.48 -23.63
CA GLN A 177 12.81 7.09 -23.23
C GLN A 177 12.67 8.00 -22.00
N GLU A 178 11.49 8.59 -21.78
CA GLU A 178 11.19 9.43 -20.61
C GLU A 178 10.67 8.62 -19.41
N THR A 179 10.34 7.34 -19.62
CA THR A 179 9.63 6.51 -18.65
C THR A 179 10.40 6.33 -17.34
N ARG A 180 11.72 6.10 -17.38
CA ARG A 180 12.48 5.77 -16.15
C ARG A 180 12.71 6.94 -15.21
N LYS A 181 12.75 8.18 -15.71
CA LYS A 181 13.02 9.37 -14.89
C LYS A 181 11.76 10.00 -14.33
N GLN A 182 10.62 9.75 -14.97
CA GLN A 182 9.36 10.36 -14.62
C GLN A 182 8.33 9.37 -14.07
N TYR A 183 8.57 8.05 -14.14
CA TYR A 183 7.61 7.04 -13.68
C TYR A 183 8.28 6.04 -12.74
N TYR A 184 8.31 6.38 -11.45
CA TYR A 184 9.08 5.65 -10.45
C TYR A 184 8.45 4.30 -10.10
N LEU A 185 7.12 4.19 -10.11
CA LEU A 185 6.41 2.95 -9.79
C LEU A 185 6.46 1.90 -10.94
N ALA A 186 6.96 2.25 -12.12
CA ALA A 186 6.83 1.42 -13.33
C ALA A 186 7.49 0.04 -13.19
N GLU A 187 8.73 0.00 -12.67
CA GLU A 187 9.47 -1.27 -12.50
C GLU A 187 8.79 -2.16 -11.45
N PHE A 188 8.39 -1.57 -10.31
CA PHE A 188 7.65 -2.28 -9.27
C PHE A 188 6.36 -2.86 -9.86
N SER A 189 5.54 -2.03 -10.51
CA SER A 189 4.28 -2.46 -11.09
C SER A 189 4.50 -3.61 -12.06
N ALA A 190 5.39 -3.45 -13.04
CA ALA A 190 5.63 -4.46 -14.08
C ALA A 190 6.11 -5.81 -13.50
N ARG A 191 6.87 -5.79 -12.39
CA ARG A 191 7.43 -7.00 -11.79
C ARG A 191 6.44 -7.76 -10.91
N TYR A 192 5.63 -7.06 -10.10
CA TYR A 192 4.90 -7.69 -8.99
C TYR A 192 3.38 -7.81 -9.19
N TRP A 193 2.77 -7.07 -10.14
CA TRP A 193 1.31 -7.06 -10.27
C TRP A 193 0.68 -8.46 -10.50
N MET A 194 1.34 -9.31 -11.30
CA MET A 194 0.83 -10.64 -11.65
C MET A 194 0.76 -11.59 -10.47
N GLU A 195 1.71 -11.49 -9.54
CA GLU A 195 1.74 -12.33 -8.34
C GLU A 195 0.55 -12.04 -7.43
N HIS A 196 0.25 -10.76 -7.20
CA HIS A 196 -0.95 -10.35 -6.49
C HIS A 196 -2.23 -10.75 -7.22
N ALA A 197 -2.26 -10.67 -8.56
CA ALA A 197 -3.42 -11.07 -9.35
C ALA A 197 -3.74 -12.56 -9.23
N LYS A 198 -2.72 -13.43 -9.23
CA LYS A 198 -2.89 -14.89 -9.03
C LYS A 198 -3.53 -15.21 -7.69
N ASP A 199 -3.11 -14.53 -6.63
CA ASP A 199 -3.66 -14.71 -5.28
C ASP A 199 -5.14 -14.32 -5.22
N VAL A 200 -5.49 -13.19 -5.83
CA VAL A 200 -6.88 -12.71 -5.90
C VAL A 200 -7.73 -13.69 -6.71
N GLU A 201 -7.28 -14.11 -7.90
CA GLU A 201 -7.98 -15.08 -8.75
C GLU A 201 -8.17 -16.43 -8.05
N SER A 202 -7.13 -16.94 -7.38
CA SER A 202 -7.18 -18.21 -6.64
C SER A 202 -8.19 -18.15 -5.49
N SER A 203 -8.25 -17.02 -4.78
CA SER A 203 -9.24 -16.83 -3.73
C SER A 203 -10.67 -16.77 -4.27
N TYR A 204 -10.90 -16.08 -5.40
CA TYR A 204 -12.22 -16.07 -6.03
C TYR A 204 -12.63 -17.46 -6.51
N LYS A 205 -11.71 -18.22 -7.14
CA LYS A 205 -11.95 -19.61 -7.52
C LYS A 205 -12.27 -20.49 -6.31
N ALA A 206 -11.54 -20.34 -5.20
CA ALA A 206 -11.81 -21.07 -3.96
C ALA A 206 -13.18 -20.72 -3.35
N ILE A 207 -13.60 -19.45 -3.40
CA ILE A 207 -14.94 -19.02 -2.98
C ILE A 207 -16.02 -19.64 -3.88
N ILE A 208 -15.82 -19.63 -5.20
CA ILE A 208 -16.75 -20.24 -6.17
C ILE A 208 -16.82 -21.77 -5.99
N GLN A 209 -15.71 -22.41 -5.61
CA GLN A 209 -15.65 -23.86 -5.35
C GLN A 209 -16.22 -24.24 -3.96
N SER A 210 -16.16 -23.33 -2.98
CA SER A 210 -16.63 -23.56 -1.60
C SER A 210 -18.06 -23.06 -1.33
N GLY A 211 -18.63 -22.22 -2.21
CA GLY A 211 -19.99 -21.69 -2.13
C GLY A 211 -20.85 -22.10 -3.33
N GLY A 212 -21.91 -22.86 -3.07
CA GLY A 212 -22.80 -23.49 -4.06
C GLY A 212 -23.51 -22.59 -5.09
N LEU A 213 -24.25 -23.28 -5.97
CA LEU A 213 -25.02 -22.83 -7.15
C LEU A 213 -24.26 -22.28 -8.37
N TYR A 214 -23.04 -21.73 -8.24
CA TYR A 214 -22.27 -21.26 -9.42
C TYR A 214 -21.12 -22.19 -9.85
N GLY A 215 -20.63 -23.06 -8.96
CA GLY A 215 -19.61 -24.07 -9.30
C GLY A 215 -20.03 -24.98 -10.46
N ASN A 216 -21.32 -25.32 -10.55
CA ASN A 216 -21.87 -26.16 -11.62
C ASN A 216 -21.97 -25.41 -12.96
N ALA A 217 -22.22 -24.09 -12.95
CA ALA A 217 -22.40 -23.29 -14.15
C ALA A 217 -21.07 -23.01 -14.88
N LEU A 218 -19.98 -22.81 -14.14
CA LEU A 218 -18.62 -22.66 -14.70
C LEU A 218 -18.05 -24.01 -15.16
N GLN A 219 -18.37 -25.12 -14.48
CA GLN A 219 -18.02 -26.47 -14.95
C GLN A 219 -18.75 -26.80 -16.26
N ALA A 220 -20.04 -26.45 -16.40
CA ALA A 220 -20.80 -26.62 -17.64
C ALA A 220 -20.22 -25.76 -18.80
N ALA A 221 -19.91 -24.49 -18.53
CA ALA A 221 -19.30 -23.59 -19.52
C ALA A 221 -17.88 -24.02 -19.94
N SER A 222 -17.14 -24.73 -19.07
CA SER A 222 -15.81 -25.27 -19.38
C SER A 222 -15.84 -26.63 -20.10
N VAL A 223 -16.94 -27.38 -20.01
CA VAL A 223 -17.07 -28.73 -20.61
C VAL A 223 -17.72 -28.68 -21.99
N GLU A 224 -18.52 -27.66 -22.33
CA GLU A 224 -19.20 -27.54 -23.63
C GLU A 224 -18.49 -26.63 -24.66
N GLY A 225 -17.30 -26.12 -24.36
CA GLY A 225 -16.55 -25.21 -25.26
C GLY A 225 -15.85 -25.86 -26.47
N HIS A 226 -15.99 -27.17 -26.68
CA HIS A 226 -15.40 -27.87 -27.82
C HIS A 226 -16.37 -28.86 -28.44
N LEU A 227 -17.27 -28.37 -29.29
CA LEU A 227 -17.80 -29.00 -30.51
C LEU A 227 -19.03 -28.21 -30.95
N GLU A 228 -18.83 -27.19 -31.81
CA GLU A 228 -19.74 -26.79 -32.89
C GLU A 228 -19.19 -25.51 -33.55
N ILE A 229 -18.12 -25.70 -34.34
CA ILE A 229 -17.88 -24.90 -35.53
C ILE A 229 -18.11 -25.87 -36.69
N ALA A 230 -19.32 -25.79 -37.26
CA ALA A 230 -19.59 -26.14 -38.64
C ALA A 230 -19.35 -24.89 -39.50
#